data_AF-A9FQY3-F1
#
_entry.id   AF-A9FQY3-F1
#
_cell.length_a   1.000
_cell.length_b   1.000
_cell.length_c   1.000
_cell.angle_alpha   90.00
_cell.angle_beta   90.00
_cell.angle_gamma   90.00
#
_symmetry.space_group_name_H-M   'P 1'
#
loop_
_entity.id
_entity.type
_entity.pdbx_description
1 polymer ?
#
loop_
_entity_poly.entity_id
_entity_poly.type
_entity_poly.pdbx_seq_one_letter_code
_entity_poly.pdbx_strand_id
1 'polypeptide(L)'
;MVDIASSQRAPVPPVECARCRGQCLAGTRFCKYCGAPLEGERPASERPSRAASERPQPAPALAPDARRDPQRPPQTAEPAGPISAEASSAPPASQRPLAPLRASLSVRPPAWVPADTQPTRALEGRLIVIVEDGTEGKSFPLAGPQIDIGRTEGDIVLEDDQYVSPRHARIIPQEGSWVLRDLGSVNRIYLRIRKTHPLRDGDLLLLGLEVLQFQTVNDGERGLGHAIQHGTLLFGSPAIHRRARLCQRTVEGVTRDVYHLYRDETVIGRETGDIVFTADPFLSRRHAAIRRNPATGEFTLSDLDSSNGTYVAIREDVSLLDRDFVRIGQHLFRVDLPR
;
A
#
# COMPACT_ATOMS: atom_id res chain seq x y z
N MET A 1 11.68 -59.57 29.27
CA MET A 1 11.70 -58.18 29.78
C MET A 1 13.03 -57.60 29.35
N VAL A 2 13.06 -56.85 28.25
CA VAL A 2 14.29 -56.22 27.73
C VAL A 2 14.03 -54.71 27.78
N ASP A 3 14.68 -54.05 28.74
CA ASP A 3 14.62 -52.61 28.93
C ASP A 3 15.40 -51.89 27.83
N ILE A 4 14.68 -51.16 26.98
CA ILE A 4 15.26 -50.17 26.06
C ILE A 4 15.36 -48.86 26.85
N ALA A 5 16.50 -48.66 27.50
CA ALA A 5 16.83 -47.42 28.20
C ALA A 5 16.93 -46.27 27.19
N SER A 6 16.03 -45.30 27.36
CA SER A 6 15.91 -44.06 26.58
C SER A 6 17.07 -43.12 26.90
N SER A 7 18.05 -42.99 25.99
CA SER A 7 19.06 -41.94 26.06
C SER A 7 18.49 -40.63 25.47
N GLN A 8 17.76 -39.87 26.29
CA GLN A 8 17.33 -38.53 25.93
C GLN A 8 18.53 -37.57 25.98
N ARG A 9 19.21 -37.39 24.84
CA ARG A 9 20.16 -36.28 24.65
C ARG A 9 19.34 -34.99 24.53
N ALA A 10 19.64 -34.00 25.38
CA ALA A 10 19.01 -32.68 25.30
C ALA A 10 19.18 -32.09 23.88
N PRO A 11 18.16 -31.39 23.34
CA PRO A 11 18.26 -30.76 22.03
C PRO A 11 19.37 -29.71 22.03
N VAL A 12 20.34 -29.88 21.14
CA VAL A 12 21.45 -28.94 20.99
C VAL A 12 20.89 -27.61 20.44
N PRO A 13 21.21 -26.46 21.05
CA PRO A 13 20.65 -25.17 20.65
C PRO A 13 21.07 -24.82 19.21
N PRO A 14 20.20 -24.13 18.44
CA PRO A 14 20.49 -23.73 17.06
C PRO A 14 21.68 -22.76 16.99
N VAL A 15 22.41 -22.81 15.88
CA VAL A 15 23.56 -21.94 15.61
C VAL A 15 23.13 -20.80 14.71
N GLU A 16 23.52 -19.57 15.03
CA GLU A 16 23.22 -18.38 14.23
C GLU A 16 24.30 -18.14 13.17
N CYS A 17 23.89 -17.88 11.92
CA CYS A 17 24.81 -17.56 10.84
C CYS A 17 25.38 -16.14 10.98
N ALA A 18 26.70 -16.00 11.11
CA ALA A 18 27.37 -14.70 11.18
C ALA A 18 27.12 -13.80 9.95
N ARG A 19 26.82 -14.37 8.76
CA ARG A 19 26.60 -13.60 7.53
C ARG A 19 25.18 -13.06 7.37
N CYS A 20 24.16 -13.89 7.63
CA CYS A 20 22.77 -13.54 7.35
C CYS A 20 21.87 -13.55 8.58
N ARG A 21 22.40 -13.88 9.76
CA ARG A 21 21.68 -14.03 11.03
C ARG A 21 20.56 -15.09 11.02
N GLY A 22 20.55 -15.96 10.02
CA GLY A 22 19.61 -17.07 9.94
C GLY A 22 19.96 -18.19 10.92
N GLN A 23 18.96 -18.69 11.65
CA GLN A 23 19.11 -19.81 12.60
C GLN A 23 19.20 -21.15 11.86
N CYS A 24 20.31 -21.84 12.06
CA CYS A 24 20.63 -23.14 11.48
C CYS A 24 20.63 -24.24 12.55
N LEU A 25 20.44 -25.49 12.13
CA LEU A 25 20.49 -26.63 13.05
C LEU A 25 21.92 -26.83 13.56
N ALA A 26 22.06 -27.20 14.83
CA ALA A 26 23.37 -27.53 15.37
C ALA A 26 24.00 -28.71 14.59
N GLY A 27 25.28 -28.57 14.21
CA GLY A 27 26.01 -29.58 13.42
C GLY A 27 25.97 -29.39 11.90
N THR A 28 25.26 -28.39 11.37
CA THR A 28 25.29 -28.09 9.93
C THR A 28 26.57 -27.33 9.55
N ARG A 29 27.30 -27.81 8.53
CA ARG A 29 28.54 -27.19 8.03
C ARG A 29 28.34 -25.86 7.31
N PHE A 30 27.18 -25.69 6.66
CA PHE A 30 26.86 -24.51 5.85
C PHE A 30 25.50 -23.94 6.25
N CYS A 31 25.38 -22.62 6.14
CA CYS A 31 24.15 -21.90 6.33
C CYS A 31 23.14 -22.24 5.23
N LYS A 32 21.98 -22.77 5.62
CA LYS A 32 20.90 -23.13 4.67
C LYS A 32 20.26 -21.94 3.93
N TYR A 33 20.54 -20.70 4.36
CA TYR A 33 19.94 -19.49 3.79
C TYR A 33 20.87 -18.77 2.80
N CYS A 34 22.17 -18.70 3.10
CA CYS A 34 23.13 -17.93 2.29
C CYS A 34 24.37 -18.72 1.85
N GLY A 35 24.47 -20.00 2.21
CA GLY A 35 25.60 -20.87 1.89
C GLY A 35 26.91 -20.59 2.62
N ALA A 36 26.94 -19.60 3.53
CA ALA A 36 28.15 -19.29 4.29
C ALA A 36 28.51 -20.40 5.30
N PRO A 37 29.80 -20.69 5.54
CA PRO A 37 30.22 -21.62 6.58
C PRO A 37 29.86 -21.07 7.97
N LEU A 38 29.46 -21.95 8.89
CA LEU A 38 29.03 -21.61 10.26
C LEU A 38 30.15 -21.78 11.32
N GLU A 39 31.38 -21.99 10.84
CA GLU A 39 32.68 -22.20 11.51
C GLU A 39 33.03 -23.59 12.08
N GLY A 40 34.29 -23.97 11.82
CA GLY A 40 34.93 -25.28 12.02
C GLY A 40 35.73 -25.72 10.78
N GLU A 41 36.99 -25.27 10.67
CA GLU A 41 37.99 -25.43 9.59
C GLU A 41 37.84 -24.54 8.34
N ARG A 42 38.79 -23.61 8.19
CA ARG A 42 39.09 -22.92 6.93
C ARG A 42 39.98 -23.85 6.08
N PRO A 43 39.57 -24.32 4.89
CA PRO A 43 40.53 -24.78 3.90
C PRO A 43 41.24 -23.55 3.34
N ALA A 44 42.56 -23.59 3.34
CA ALA A 44 43.39 -22.60 2.67
C ALA A 44 43.02 -22.51 1.18
N SER A 45 43.00 -21.26 0.71
CA SER A 45 43.06 -20.81 -0.69
C SER A 45 43.27 -21.89 -1.77
N GLU A 46 42.27 -22.07 -2.64
CA GLU A 46 42.52 -22.47 -4.03
C GLU A 46 41.77 -21.52 -4.98
N ARG A 47 42.54 -20.89 -5.88
CA ARG A 47 42.06 -20.05 -6.98
C ARG A 47 41.27 -20.92 -7.98
N PRO A 48 40.17 -20.44 -8.58
CA PRO A 48 39.57 -21.17 -9.69
C PRO A 48 40.32 -20.88 -11.00
N SER A 49 40.96 -21.91 -11.55
CA SER A 49 41.33 -21.99 -12.95
C SER A 49 40.10 -22.27 -13.81
N ARG A 50 40.06 -21.65 -14.99
CA ARG A 50 39.05 -21.82 -16.04
C ARG A 50 39.09 -23.24 -16.62
N ALA A 51 37.93 -23.83 -16.94
CA ALA A 51 37.48 -24.19 -18.30
C ALA A 51 36.40 -25.29 -18.34
N ALA A 52 35.57 -25.19 -19.38
CA ALA A 52 34.69 -26.20 -20.01
C ALA A 52 33.47 -26.70 -19.20
N SER A 53 32.24 -26.31 -19.57
CA SER A 53 31.46 -26.76 -20.75
C SER A 53 31.06 -28.23 -20.64
N GLU A 54 29.83 -28.51 -20.18
CA GLU A 54 28.89 -29.42 -20.84
C GLU A 54 27.52 -29.43 -20.15
N ARG A 55 26.47 -29.20 -20.95
CA ARG A 55 25.05 -29.33 -20.59
C ARG A 55 24.61 -30.77 -20.84
N PRO A 56 23.78 -31.36 -19.97
CA PRO A 56 22.84 -32.40 -20.37
C PRO A 56 21.45 -31.80 -20.63
N GLN A 57 20.87 -32.18 -21.77
CA GLN A 57 19.53 -31.78 -22.23
C GLN A 57 18.41 -32.47 -21.42
N PRO A 58 17.19 -31.89 -21.35
CA PRO A 58 16.02 -32.55 -20.76
C PRO A 58 15.32 -33.49 -21.77
N ALA A 59 14.85 -34.63 -21.28
CA ALA A 59 13.99 -35.57 -22.03
C ALA A 59 12.53 -35.05 -22.13
N PRO A 60 11.76 -35.47 -23.15
CA PRO A 60 10.57 -34.76 -23.60
C PRO A 60 9.29 -35.05 -22.80
N ALA A 61 8.37 -34.08 -22.90
CA ALA A 61 7.03 -34.07 -22.36
C ALA A 61 6.10 -35.10 -23.03
N LEU A 62 5.23 -35.72 -22.23
CA LEU A 62 4.02 -36.39 -22.69
C LEU A 62 2.81 -35.56 -22.25
N ALA A 63 1.92 -35.26 -23.21
CA ALA A 63 0.61 -34.64 -23.01
C ALA A 63 -0.49 -35.70 -23.33
N PRO A 64 -1.78 -35.34 -23.24
CA PRO A 64 -2.67 -35.68 -22.14
C PRO A 64 -3.67 -36.79 -22.51
N ASP A 65 -4.13 -37.55 -21.51
CA ASP A 65 -5.27 -38.45 -21.69
C ASP A 65 -6.54 -37.89 -21.04
N ALA A 66 -7.61 -37.98 -21.82
CA ALA A 66 -8.92 -37.44 -21.53
C ALA A 66 -9.84 -38.48 -20.86
N ARG A 67 -10.89 -37.93 -20.23
CA ARG A 67 -12.17 -38.56 -19.83
C ARG A 67 -12.17 -39.35 -18.51
N ARG A 68 -12.87 -38.80 -17.51
CA ARG A 68 -14.24 -39.24 -17.17
C ARG A 68 -14.87 -38.39 -16.07
N ASP A 69 -16.04 -37.86 -16.40
CA ASP A 69 -17.09 -37.35 -15.52
C ASP A 69 -17.74 -38.52 -14.76
N PRO A 70 -18.15 -38.34 -13.50
CA PRO A 70 -19.51 -38.73 -13.15
C PRO A 70 -20.22 -37.73 -12.22
N GLN A 71 -21.25 -37.08 -12.78
CA GLN A 71 -22.65 -37.05 -12.33
C GLN A 71 -22.99 -36.95 -10.82
N ARG A 72 -23.70 -35.86 -10.53
CA ARG A 72 -24.62 -35.54 -9.42
C ARG A 72 -25.66 -36.65 -9.13
N PRO A 73 -26.16 -36.82 -7.90
CA PRO A 73 -27.50 -36.28 -7.52
C PRO A 73 -27.61 -35.97 -5.98
N PRO A 74 -28.81 -35.76 -5.38
CA PRO A 74 -29.76 -34.66 -5.59
C PRO A 74 -30.10 -33.90 -4.29
N GLN A 75 -30.98 -32.91 -4.44
CA GLN A 75 -31.54 -32.00 -3.44
C GLN A 75 -32.60 -32.64 -2.54
N THR A 76 -32.72 -32.15 -1.30
CA THR A 76 -33.89 -32.26 -0.41
C THR A 76 -34.03 -30.90 0.29
N ALA A 77 -34.96 -30.03 -0.10
CA ALA A 77 -36.37 -29.94 0.33
C ALA A 77 -36.53 -29.43 1.77
N GLU A 78 -37.06 -28.20 1.87
CA GLU A 78 -37.55 -27.52 3.07
C GLU A 78 -38.70 -28.28 3.76
N PRO A 79 -39.05 -27.87 5.00
CA PRO A 79 -40.42 -27.39 5.15
C PRO A 79 -40.59 -26.12 5.99
N ALA A 80 -41.76 -25.52 5.76
CA ALA A 80 -42.30 -24.28 6.29
C ALA A 80 -42.48 -24.22 7.83
N GLY A 81 -42.58 -22.98 8.34
CA GLY A 81 -42.73 -22.63 9.76
C GLY A 81 -44.11 -22.88 10.38
N PRO A 82 -44.36 -22.29 11.56
CA PRO A 82 -45.53 -21.42 11.70
C PRO A 82 -45.34 -20.14 12.57
N ILE A 83 -45.97 -19.06 12.10
CA ILE A 83 -46.75 -17.98 12.75
C ILE A 83 -46.73 -17.74 14.28
N SER A 84 -46.57 -16.46 14.66
CA SER A 84 -47.40 -15.57 15.54
C SER A 84 -46.48 -14.59 16.30
N ALA A 85 -46.49 -13.26 16.05
CA ALA A 85 -47.46 -12.20 16.37
C ALA A 85 -47.57 -11.87 17.88
N GLU A 86 -47.04 -10.71 18.29
CA GLU A 86 -47.54 -9.82 19.37
C GLU A 86 -46.75 -8.47 19.35
N ALA A 87 -47.41 -7.36 19.00
CA ALA A 87 -47.90 -6.28 19.88
C ALA A 87 -46.78 -5.26 20.28
N SER A 88 -46.66 -4.11 19.62
CA SER A 88 -47.40 -2.85 19.84
C SER A 88 -47.24 -2.24 21.22
N SER A 89 -46.47 -1.14 21.34
CA SER A 89 -46.87 0.09 22.03
C SER A 89 -45.74 1.14 22.07
N ALA A 90 -46.08 2.38 21.71
CA ALA A 90 -45.40 3.63 22.04
C ALA A 90 -46.50 4.67 22.37
N PRO A 91 -46.20 5.90 22.84
CA PRO A 91 -45.30 6.41 23.88
C PRO A 91 -46.16 7.14 24.98
N PRO A 92 -45.68 8.09 25.85
CA PRO A 92 -45.38 9.47 25.41
C PRO A 92 -44.38 10.34 26.26
N ALA A 93 -43.84 11.36 25.56
CA ALA A 93 -43.66 12.80 25.87
C ALA A 93 -43.01 13.36 27.17
N SER A 94 -42.30 14.50 26.96
CA SER A 94 -42.07 15.69 27.84
C SER A 94 -40.61 15.85 28.34
N GLN A 95 -39.92 17.00 28.32
CA GLN A 95 -40.34 18.42 28.33
C GLN A 95 -39.16 19.39 27.99
N ARG A 96 -39.47 20.40 27.16
CA ARG A 96 -39.08 21.84 27.15
C ARG A 96 -37.61 22.34 27.08
N PRO A 97 -37.31 23.25 26.11
CA PRO A 97 -36.12 24.11 26.11
C PRO A 97 -36.38 25.46 26.84
N LEU A 98 -35.36 25.97 27.55
CA LEU A 98 -35.36 27.30 28.17
C LEU A 98 -34.75 28.34 27.21
N ALA A 99 -35.49 29.44 27.00
CA ALA A 99 -35.08 30.64 26.29
C ALA A 99 -34.37 31.65 27.23
N PRO A 100 -33.69 32.69 26.72
CA PRO A 100 -32.44 33.19 27.27
C PRO A 100 -32.58 34.33 28.28
N LEU A 101 -31.60 34.45 29.18
CA LEU A 101 -31.44 35.59 30.07
C LEU A 101 -30.73 36.74 29.32
N ARG A 102 -31.41 37.86 29.15
CA ARG A 102 -30.84 39.12 28.64
C ARG A 102 -29.94 39.75 29.71
N ALA A 103 -28.65 39.88 29.42
CA ALA A 103 -27.76 40.79 30.11
C ALA A 103 -27.22 41.80 29.07
N SER A 104 -27.77 43.01 29.11
CA SER A 104 -27.30 44.16 28.33
C SER A 104 -26.03 44.73 28.96
N LEU A 105 -24.87 44.32 28.45
CA LEU A 105 -23.59 45.00 28.64
C LEU A 105 -23.32 45.82 27.38
N SER A 106 -23.45 47.14 27.50
CA SER A 106 -23.09 48.09 26.45
C SER A 106 -21.56 48.19 26.37
N VAL A 107 -20.95 47.32 25.56
CA VAL A 107 -19.54 47.44 25.17
C VAL A 107 -19.49 48.32 23.92
N ARG A 108 -18.92 49.51 24.04
CA ARG A 108 -18.60 50.34 22.86
C ARG A 108 -17.60 49.56 21.98
N PRO A 109 -17.89 49.30 20.70
CA PRO A 109 -16.88 48.74 19.82
C PRO A 109 -15.76 49.78 19.63
N PRO A 110 -14.47 49.38 19.67
CA PRO A 110 -13.40 50.26 19.20
C PRO A 110 -13.65 50.57 17.73
N ALA A 111 -13.44 51.83 17.35
CA ALA A 111 -13.54 52.28 15.97
C ALA A 111 -12.68 51.37 15.07
N TRP A 112 -13.32 50.71 14.12
CA TRP A 112 -12.64 49.91 13.11
C TRP A 112 -11.78 50.84 12.26
N VAL A 113 -10.48 50.79 12.47
CA VAL A 113 -9.49 51.31 11.53
C VAL A 113 -9.44 50.30 10.38
N PRO A 114 -9.70 50.67 9.11
CA PRO A 114 -9.43 49.77 8.01
C PRO A 114 -7.92 49.51 8.05
N ALA A 115 -7.53 48.31 8.47
CA ALA A 115 -6.18 47.84 8.22
C ALA A 115 -6.02 47.85 6.70
N ASP A 116 -5.07 48.64 6.22
CA ASP A 116 -4.59 48.60 4.84
C ASP A 116 -4.35 47.14 4.47
N THR A 117 -5.34 46.53 3.83
CA THR A 117 -5.22 45.19 3.28
C THR A 117 -4.52 45.42 1.95
N GLN A 118 -3.20 45.60 2.01
CA GLN A 118 -2.39 45.54 0.81
C GLN A 118 -2.77 44.24 0.10
N PRO A 119 -3.17 44.28 -1.18
CA PRO A 119 -3.52 43.07 -1.90
C PRO A 119 -2.29 42.19 -1.91
N THR A 120 -2.34 41.14 -1.10
CA THR A 120 -1.41 40.02 -1.17
C THR A 120 -1.50 39.59 -2.62
N ARG A 121 -0.39 39.69 -3.35
CA ARG A 121 -0.33 39.38 -4.78
C ARG A 121 -1.07 38.06 -5.00
N ALA A 122 -2.18 38.12 -5.73
CA ALA A 122 -3.04 36.96 -5.88
C ALA A 122 -2.21 35.84 -6.49
N LEU A 123 -2.16 34.69 -5.81
CA LEU A 123 -1.53 33.52 -6.42
C LEU A 123 -2.34 33.18 -7.67
N GLU A 124 -1.66 33.06 -8.79
CA GLU A 124 -2.24 32.65 -10.06
C GLU A 124 -1.87 31.19 -10.30
N GLY A 125 -2.71 30.49 -11.06
CA GLY A 125 -2.45 29.12 -11.45
C GLY A 125 -3.66 28.52 -12.17
N ARG A 126 -3.52 27.29 -12.62
CA ARG A 126 -4.61 26.50 -13.20
C ARG A 126 -4.44 25.02 -12.92
N LEU A 127 -5.55 24.32 -12.77
CA LEU A 127 -5.62 22.87 -12.86
C LEU A 127 -6.08 22.49 -14.25
N ILE A 128 -5.34 21.64 -14.94
CA ILE A 128 -5.70 21.13 -16.26
C ILE A 128 -5.97 19.64 -16.14
N VAL A 129 -7.14 19.19 -16.59
CA VAL A 129 -7.43 17.75 -16.69
C VAL A 129 -6.58 17.16 -17.81
N ILE A 130 -5.89 16.06 -17.55
CA ILE A 130 -5.16 15.29 -18.54
C ILE A 130 -5.99 14.05 -18.83
N VAL A 131 -6.42 13.91 -20.09
CA VAL A 131 -7.25 12.79 -20.54
C VAL A 131 -6.37 11.57 -20.88
N GLU A 132 -6.99 10.41 -21.10
CA GLU A 132 -6.29 9.12 -21.26
C GLU A 132 -5.31 9.08 -22.45
N ASP A 133 -5.57 9.87 -23.50
CA ASP A 133 -4.67 10.00 -24.65
C ASP A 133 -3.47 10.95 -24.40
N GLY A 134 -3.39 11.52 -23.19
CA GLY A 134 -2.33 12.45 -22.76
C GLY A 134 -2.58 13.90 -23.15
N THR A 135 -3.67 14.21 -23.83
CA THR A 135 -4.01 15.59 -24.21
C THR A 135 -4.59 16.40 -23.06
N GLU A 136 -4.58 17.72 -23.21
CA GLU A 136 -5.16 18.65 -22.24
C GLU A 136 -6.66 18.77 -22.45
N GLY A 137 -7.42 18.45 -21.41
CA GLY A 137 -8.86 18.64 -21.33
C GLY A 137 -9.24 19.96 -20.67
N LYS A 138 -10.32 19.94 -19.88
CA LYS A 138 -10.85 21.12 -19.20
C LYS A 138 -9.82 21.74 -18.25
N SER A 139 -9.74 23.06 -18.27
CA SER A 139 -8.91 23.84 -17.35
C SER A 139 -9.75 24.61 -16.35
N PHE A 140 -9.25 24.70 -15.12
CA PHE A 140 -9.88 25.39 -14.00
C PHE A 140 -8.89 26.39 -13.41
N PRO A 141 -9.22 27.69 -13.34
CA PRO A 141 -8.31 28.67 -12.75
C PRO A 141 -8.16 28.43 -11.25
N LEU A 142 -6.92 28.51 -10.76
CA LEU A 142 -6.63 28.60 -9.34
C LEU A 142 -6.63 30.09 -8.95
N ALA A 143 -7.75 30.56 -8.40
CA ALA A 143 -7.95 31.94 -7.98
C ALA A 143 -8.83 32.01 -6.73
N GLY A 144 -8.64 33.06 -5.93
CA GLY A 144 -9.42 33.31 -4.73
C GLY A 144 -8.87 32.63 -3.47
N PRO A 145 -9.61 32.71 -2.35
CA PRO A 145 -9.12 32.28 -1.03
C PRO A 145 -9.17 30.75 -0.83
N GLN A 146 -9.93 30.02 -1.65
CA GLN A 146 -10.12 28.58 -1.53
C GLN A 146 -10.80 28.04 -2.79
N ILE A 147 -10.46 26.81 -3.18
CA ILE A 147 -11.14 26.04 -4.22
C ILE A 147 -11.43 24.64 -3.68
N ASP A 148 -12.69 24.27 -3.61
CA ASP A 148 -13.12 22.92 -3.25
C ASP A 148 -13.39 22.09 -4.51
N ILE A 149 -12.95 20.82 -4.50
CA ILE A 149 -13.20 19.84 -5.55
C ILE A 149 -14.04 18.72 -4.96
N GLY A 150 -15.11 18.32 -5.65
CA GLY A 150 -15.99 17.26 -5.18
C GLY A 150 -16.91 16.73 -6.25
N ARG A 151 -17.65 15.67 -5.93
CA ARG A 151 -18.61 15.05 -6.85
C ARG A 151 -19.90 15.84 -6.97
N THR A 152 -20.36 16.42 -5.87
CA THR A 152 -21.64 17.17 -5.81
C THR A 152 -21.51 18.53 -5.12
N GLU A 153 -20.40 18.79 -4.44
CA GLU A 153 -20.11 20.03 -3.74
C GLU A 153 -18.75 20.59 -4.15
N GLY A 154 -18.61 21.91 -4.08
CA GLY A 154 -17.36 22.62 -4.36
C GLY A 154 -17.43 23.50 -5.60
N ASP A 155 -16.30 24.11 -5.94
CA ASP A 155 -16.15 24.99 -7.09
C ASP A 155 -15.88 24.18 -8.38
N ILE A 156 -15.16 23.06 -8.24
CA ILE A 156 -14.94 22.08 -9.31
C ILE A 156 -15.78 20.84 -9.01
N VAL A 157 -16.88 20.68 -9.75
CA VAL A 157 -17.81 19.55 -9.61
C VAL A 157 -17.52 18.50 -10.67
N LEU A 158 -17.25 17.27 -10.23
CA LEU A 158 -16.96 16.09 -11.05
C LEU A 158 -18.13 15.11 -10.96
N GLU A 159 -19.28 15.51 -11.52
CA GLU A 159 -20.59 14.89 -11.28
C GLU A 159 -20.69 13.41 -11.69
N ASP A 160 -20.01 13.03 -12.77
CA ASP A 160 -20.07 11.68 -13.35
C ASP A 160 -19.14 10.66 -12.65
N ASP A 161 -18.21 11.12 -11.80
CA ASP A 161 -17.19 10.26 -11.21
C ASP A 161 -17.58 9.78 -9.80
N GLN A 162 -18.07 8.54 -9.72
CA GLN A 162 -18.49 7.90 -8.47
C GLN A 162 -17.35 7.62 -7.50
N TYR A 163 -16.09 7.70 -7.94
CA TYR A 163 -14.92 7.55 -7.07
C TYR A 163 -14.57 8.85 -6.34
N VAL A 164 -15.24 9.97 -6.67
CA VAL A 164 -15.08 11.25 -5.99
C VAL A 164 -16.10 11.38 -4.86
N SER A 165 -15.66 11.90 -3.73
CA SER A 165 -16.52 12.13 -2.56
C SER A 165 -17.35 13.40 -2.77
N PRO A 166 -18.54 13.56 -2.15
CA PRO A 166 -19.38 14.74 -2.32
C PRO A 166 -18.60 16.05 -2.25
N ARG A 167 -17.75 16.18 -1.22
CA ARG A 167 -16.65 17.13 -1.10
C ARG A 167 -15.37 16.35 -0.82
N HIS A 168 -14.36 16.46 -1.69
CA HIS A 168 -13.23 15.51 -1.71
C HIS A 168 -11.89 16.17 -1.39
N ALA A 169 -11.59 17.30 -2.02
CA ALA A 169 -10.33 18.01 -1.87
C ALA A 169 -10.55 19.51 -1.69
N ARG A 170 -9.54 20.16 -1.11
CA ARG A 170 -9.47 21.62 -1.00
C ARG A 170 -8.09 22.11 -1.41
N ILE A 171 -8.07 23.18 -2.18
CA ILE A 171 -6.84 23.91 -2.54
C ILE A 171 -6.94 25.31 -1.95
N ILE A 172 -5.94 25.70 -1.15
CA ILE A 172 -5.88 27.00 -0.48
C ILE A 172 -4.55 27.70 -0.75
N PRO A 173 -4.53 29.03 -0.94
CA PRO A 173 -3.30 29.79 -0.98
C PRO A 173 -2.74 29.90 0.44
N GLN A 174 -1.53 29.39 0.68
CA GLN A 174 -0.86 29.47 1.97
C GLN A 174 0.64 29.75 1.77
N GLU A 175 1.15 30.76 2.48
CA GLU A 175 2.57 31.13 2.50
C GLU A 175 3.18 31.35 1.09
N GLY A 176 2.39 31.87 0.15
CA GLY A 176 2.84 32.11 -1.23
C GLY A 176 2.86 30.85 -2.11
N SER A 177 2.25 29.74 -1.66
CA SER A 177 2.09 28.51 -2.44
C SER A 177 0.63 28.05 -2.43
N TRP A 178 0.24 27.22 -3.41
CA TRP A 178 -1.04 26.51 -3.36
C TRP A 178 -0.86 25.23 -2.55
N VAL A 179 -1.69 25.04 -1.53
CA VAL A 179 -1.67 23.85 -0.67
C VAL A 179 -2.91 23.01 -0.96
N LEU A 180 -2.69 21.72 -1.22
CA LEU A 180 -3.71 20.71 -1.42
C LEU A 180 -3.98 19.95 -0.11
N ARG A 181 -5.26 19.87 0.25
CA ARG A 181 -5.77 19.19 1.44
C ARG A 181 -6.80 18.14 1.05
N ASP A 182 -6.65 16.93 1.59
CA ASP A 182 -7.68 15.89 1.56
C ASP A 182 -8.73 16.18 2.64
N LEU A 183 -10.02 16.23 2.26
CA LEU A 183 -11.12 16.54 3.17
C LEU A 183 -11.75 15.27 3.80
N GLY A 184 -10.95 14.22 3.97
CA GLY A 184 -11.40 12.93 4.49
C GLY A 184 -12.09 12.08 3.42
N SER A 185 -11.60 12.16 2.18
CA SER A 185 -12.13 11.39 1.07
C SER A 185 -11.97 9.88 1.24
N VAL A 186 -12.92 9.12 0.67
CA VAL A 186 -12.91 7.64 0.74
C VAL A 186 -11.75 7.05 -0.07
N ASN A 187 -11.55 7.54 -1.30
CA ASN A 187 -10.55 7.02 -2.22
C ASN A 187 -9.21 7.73 -2.14
N ARG A 188 -9.06 8.73 -1.26
CA ARG A 188 -7.84 9.52 -1.07
C ARG A 188 -7.44 10.31 -2.32
N ILE A 189 -6.47 11.21 -2.14
CA ILE A 189 -5.88 12.00 -3.22
C ILE A 189 -4.45 11.51 -3.45
N TYR A 190 -4.12 11.19 -4.71
CA TYR A 190 -2.83 10.62 -5.07
C TYR A 190 -1.96 11.65 -5.77
N LEU A 191 -0.75 11.88 -5.27
CA LEU A 191 0.23 12.79 -5.86
C LEU A 191 1.34 11.99 -6.55
N ARG A 192 1.68 12.35 -7.79
CA ARG A 192 2.78 11.72 -8.52
C ARG A 192 4.11 12.05 -7.85
N ILE A 193 4.93 11.04 -7.60
CA ILE A 193 6.26 11.27 -7.02
C ILE A 193 7.20 11.86 -8.07
N ARG A 194 7.93 12.92 -7.70
CA ARG A 194 8.99 13.51 -8.55
C ARG A 194 10.38 12.98 -8.25
N LYS A 195 10.57 12.48 -7.05
CA LYS A 195 11.83 11.98 -6.49
C LYS A 195 11.52 10.77 -5.64
N THR A 196 12.58 10.10 -5.20
CA THR A 196 12.49 9.04 -4.21
C THR A 196 11.65 9.48 -3.01
N HIS A 197 10.59 8.72 -2.72
CA HIS A 197 9.64 9.00 -1.66
C HIS A 197 9.89 8.08 -0.45
N PRO A 198 10.12 8.61 0.76
CA PRO A 198 10.25 7.77 1.96
C PRO A 198 8.90 7.14 2.31
N LEU A 199 8.87 5.81 2.41
CA LEU A 199 7.65 5.06 2.73
C LEU A 199 7.41 5.00 4.24
N ARG A 200 6.17 5.25 4.64
CA ARG A 200 5.65 5.12 6.01
C ARG A 200 4.61 4.00 6.05
N ASP A 201 4.48 3.35 7.21
CA ASP A 201 3.45 2.34 7.41
C ASP A 201 2.04 2.89 7.10
N GLY A 202 1.27 2.11 6.33
CA GLY A 202 -0.07 2.47 5.86
C GLY A 202 -0.13 3.29 4.57
N ASP A 203 1.01 3.68 3.97
CA ASP A 203 1.03 4.42 2.70
C ASP A 203 0.31 3.64 1.59
N LEU A 204 -0.49 4.36 0.79
CA LEU A 204 -1.16 3.81 -0.37
C LEU A 204 -0.43 4.24 -1.63
N LEU A 205 -0.02 3.25 -2.41
CA LEU A 205 0.71 3.40 -3.65
C LEU A 205 -0.24 3.10 -4.80
N LEU A 206 -0.24 3.95 -5.82
CA LEU A 206 -0.97 3.71 -7.05
C LEU A 206 0.02 3.61 -8.21
N LEU A 207 -0.01 2.46 -8.88
CA LEU A 207 0.87 2.10 -9.99
C LEU A 207 0.00 1.49 -11.09
N GLY A 208 -0.22 2.20 -12.20
CA GLY A 208 -1.22 1.77 -13.19
C GLY A 208 -2.63 1.76 -12.57
N LEU A 209 -3.27 0.59 -12.54
CA LEU A 209 -4.56 0.34 -11.88
C LEU A 209 -4.41 -0.27 -10.48
N GLU A 210 -3.20 -0.66 -10.09
CA GLU A 210 -2.94 -1.36 -8.83
C GLU A 210 -2.84 -0.40 -7.65
N VAL A 211 -3.65 -0.64 -6.61
CA VAL A 211 -3.57 0.07 -5.33
C VAL A 211 -2.94 -0.83 -4.28
N LEU A 212 -1.72 -0.52 -3.86
CA LEU A 212 -0.96 -1.30 -2.90
C LEU A 212 -0.79 -0.53 -1.60
N GLN A 213 -1.19 -1.12 -0.47
CA GLN A 213 -0.88 -0.57 0.84
C GLN A 213 0.44 -1.12 1.36
N PHE A 214 1.39 -0.23 1.65
CA PHE A 214 2.64 -0.58 2.30
C PHE A 214 2.43 -0.74 3.80
N GLN A 215 2.91 -1.86 4.35
CA GLN A 215 2.87 -2.13 5.78
C GLN A 215 4.23 -2.64 6.27
N THR A 216 4.74 -2.08 7.35
CA THR A 216 5.95 -2.58 8.02
C THR A 216 5.61 -3.83 8.81
N VAL A 217 6.52 -4.81 8.79
CA VAL A 217 6.36 -6.04 9.54
C VAL A 217 6.99 -5.85 10.92
N ASN A 218 6.18 -5.94 11.97
CA ASN A 218 6.63 -5.81 13.35
C ASN A 218 7.54 -6.98 13.77
N ASP A 219 8.38 -6.75 14.78
CA ASP A 219 9.34 -7.75 15.27
C ASP A 219 8.69 -9.07 15.72
N GLY A 220 7.43 -9.04 16.18
CA GLY A 220 6.67 -10.25 16.56
C GLY A 220 6.32 -11.19 15.40
N GLU A 221 6.37 -10.72 14.15
CA GLU A 221 6.20 -11.55 12.95
C GLU A 221 7.54 -12.10 12.43
N ARG A 222 8.67 -11.77 13.08
CA ARG A 222 10.00 -12.28 12.72
C ARG A 222 10.22 -13.70 13.24
N GLY A 223 9.63 -14.68 12.54
CA GLY A 223 10.03 -16.09 12.56
C GLY A 223 9.96 -16.77 13.93
N LEU A 224 8.88 -17.51 14.18
CA LEU A 224 8.62 -18.25 15.42
C LEU A 224 9.45 -19.54 15.60
N GLY A 225 10.58 -19.69 14.89
CA GLY A 225 11.35 -20.94 14.87
C GLY A 225 10.61 -22.09 14.18
N HIS A 226 11.06 -23.33 14.43
CA HIS A 226 10.38 -24.52 13.91
C HIS A 226 9.12 -24.80 14.74
N ALA A 227 7.98 -24.96 14.06
CA ALA A 227 6.78 -25.43 14.74
C ALA A 227 6.98 -26.87 15.23
N ILE A 228 6.53 -27.15 16.46
CA ILE A 228 6.49 -28.49 17.03
C ILE A 228 5.02 -28.90 17.14
N GLN A 229 4.66 -30.02 16.53
CA GLN A 229 3.33 -30.61 16.64
C GLN A 229 3.45 -32.02 17.23
N HIS A 230 2.73 -32.28 18.33
CA HIS A 230 2.80 -33.55 19.07
C HIS A 230 4.23 -33.99 19.41
N GLY A 231 5.09 -33.05 19.83
CA GLY A 231 6.51 -33.33 20.13
C GLY A 231 7.39 -33.58 18.90
N THR A 232 6.85 -33.45 17.68
CA THR A 232 7.57 -33.65 16.43
C THR A 232 7.80 -32.32 15.71
N LEU A 233 9.02 -32.06 15.24
CA LEU A 233 9.33 -30.88 14.44
C LEU A 233 8.63 -30.97 13.07
N LEU A 234 7.91 -29.91 12.69
CA LEU A 234 7.22 -29.85 11.41
C LEU A 234 8.24 -29.69 10.26
N PHE A 235 8.10 -30.49 9.21
CA PHE A 235 8.80 -30.25 7.95
C PHE A 235 8.19 -29.02 7.23
N GLY A 236 9.04 -28.16 6.67
CA GLY A 236 8.60 -26.99 5.91
C GLY A 236 9.76 -26.22 5.27
N SER A 237 9.43 -25.34 4.33
CA SER A 237 10.40 -24.44 3.71
C SER A 237 10.99 -23.48 4.77
N PRO A 238 12.27 -23.10 4.67
CA PRO A 238 12.88 -22.18 5.64
C PRO A 238 12.13 -20.85 5.74
N ALA A 239 11.98 -20.33 6.96
CA ALA A 239 11.37 -19.03 7.17
C ALA A 239 12.24 -17.94 6.52
N ILE A 240 11.62 -17.10 5.69
CA ILE A 240 12.25 -15.92 5.11
C ILE A 240 11.95 -14.73 6.02
N HIS A 241 12.97 -13.92 6.32
CA HIS A 241 12.79 -12.70 7.10
C HIS A 241 11.96 -11.67 6.32
N ARG A 242 10.68 -11.55 6.69
CA ARG A 242 9.73 -10.57 6.15
C ARG A 242 10.03 -9.22 6.81
N ARG A 243 10.29 -8.20 5.99
CA ARG A 243 10.66 -6.86 6.50
C ARG A 243 9.51 -5.86 6.38
N ALA A 244 8.72 -6.02 5.33
CA ALA A 244 7.49 -5.29 5.07
C ALA A 244 6.59 -6.16 4.19
N ARG A 245 5.38 -5.69 3.90
CA ARG A 245 4.47 -6.30 2.93
C ARG A 245 3.70 -5.23 2.15
N LEU A 246 3.32 -5.57 0.93
CA LEU A 246 2.35 -4.82 0.13
C LEU A 246 1.04 -5.59 0.11
N CYS A 247 -0.03 -4.95 0.56
CA CYS A 247 -1.38 -5.50 0.55
C CYS A 247 -2.14 -4.88 -0.63
N GLN A 248 -2.55 -5.70 -1.59
CA GLN A 248 -3.31 -5.23 -2.75
C GLN A 248 -4.76 -4.97 -2.35
N ARG A 249 -5.19 -3.71 -2.46
CA ARG A 249 -6.58 -3.29 -2.22
C ARG A 249 -7.40 -3.48 -3.49
N THR A 250 -8.53 -4.16 -3.36
CA THR A 250 -9.47 -4.36 -4.46
C THR A 250 -10.62 -3.37 -4.40
N VAL A 251 -11.38 -3.28 -5.51
CA VAL A 251 -12.62 -2.51 -5.58
C VAL A 251 -13.72 -3.03 -4.64
N GLU A 252 -13.62 -4.29 -4.21
CA GLU A 252 -14.51 -4.90 -3.21
C GLU A 252 -14.20 -4.44 -1.78
N GLY A 253 -13.17 -3.62 -1.59
CA GLY A 253 -12.76 -3.11 -0.28
C GLY A 253 -11.96 -4.12 0.55
N VAL A 254 -11.61 -5.27 -0.01
CA VAL A 254 -10.82 -6.32 0.66
C VAL A 254 -9.38 -6.36 0.15
N THR A 255 -8.48 -6.90 0.98
CA THR A 255 -7.13 -7.25 0.57
C THR A 255 -7.15 -8.58 -0.17
N ARG A 256 -6.66 -8.61 -1.41
CA ARG A 256 -6.54 -9.85 -2.19
C ARG A 256 -5.17 -10.49 -1.99
N ASP A 257 -4.16 -9.92 -2.62
CA ASP A 257 -2.80 -10.44 -2.58
C ASP A 257 -1.93 -9.72 -1.53
N VAL A 258 -1.05 -10.48 -0.88
CA VAL A 258 -0.07 -9.96 0.08
C VAL A 258 1.33 -10.33 -0.37
N TYR A 259 2.08 -9.33 -0.85
CA TYR A 259 3.45 -9.50 -1.33
C TYR A 259 4.43 -9.15 -0.21
N HIS A 260 5.17 -10.14 0.28
CA HIS A 260 6.16 -9.91 1.32
C HIS A 260 7.47 -9.36 0.73
N LEU A 261 7.98 -8.30 1.35
CA LEU A 261 9.26 -7.69 1.00
C LEU A 261 10.36 -8.29 1.87
N TYR A 262 11.26 -9.05 1.25
CA TYR A 262 12.36 -9.74 1.92
C TYR A 262 13.75 -9.33 1.40
N ARG A 263 13.81 -8.67 0.24
CA ARG A 263 15.04 -8.17 -0.41
C ARG A 263 15.30 -6.72 -0.01
N ASP A 264 16.53 -6.24 -0.26
CA ASP A 264 16.87 -4.82 -0.12
C ASP A 264 16.31 -3.98 -1.28
N GLU A 265 16.05 -4.58 -2.44
CA GLU A 265 15.32 -3.96 -3.54
C GLU A 265 14.22 -4.92 -4.00
N THR A 266 13.01 -4.39 -4.16
CA THR A 266 11.86 -5.10 -4.77
C THR A 266 11.35 -4.25 -5.93
N VAL A 267 11.37 -4.82 -7.12
CA VAL A 267 10.90 -4.17 -8.35
C VAL A 267 9.48 -4.62 -8.66
N ILE A 268 8.62 -3.66 -9.00
CA ILE A 268 7.23 -3.85 -9.39
C ILE A 268 7.09 -3.49 -10.87
N GLY A 269 6.39 -4.31 -11.65
CA GLY A 269 6.16 -4.02 -13.06
C GLY A 269 5.14 -4.96 -13.71
N ARG A 270 4.88 -4.75 -14.99
CA ARG A 270 3.95 -5.57 -15.78
C ARG A 270 4.57 -6.85 -16.34
N GLU A 271 5.86 -6.82 -16.65
CA GLU A 271 6.57 -7.95 -17.29
C GLU A 271 7.88 -8.32 -16.57
N THR A 272 8.50 -7.36 -15.88
CA THR A 272 9.82 -7.52 -15.28
C THR A 272 9.81 -6.96 -13.86
N GLY A 273 10.16 -7.79 -12.89
CA GLY A 273 10.25 -7.41 -11.48
C GLY A 273 10.15 -8.61 -10.57
N ASP A 274 10.15 -8.34 -9.27
CA ASP A 274 9.88 -9.31 -8.22
C ASP A 274 8.38 -9.49 -8.00
N ILE A 275 7.60 -8.43 -8.21
CA ILE A 275 6.14 -8.42 -8.19
C ILE A 275 5.66 -8.03 -9.58
N VAL A 276 4.86 -8.90 -10.21
CA VAL A 276 4.46 -8.75 -11.61
C VAL A 276 2.94 -8.78 -11.74
N PHE A 277 2.39 -7.71 -12.33
CA PHE A 277 0.96 -7.57 -12.63
C PHE A 277 0.75 -7.63 -14.15
N THR A 278 0.71 -8.84 -14.71
CA THR A 278 0.69 -9.05 -16.17
C THR A 278 -0.57 -8.54 -16.85
N ALA A 279 -1.67 -8.42 -16.11
CA ALA A 279 -2.99 -8.06 -16.64
C ALA A 279 -3.24 -6.54 -16.71
N ASP A 280 -2.43 -5.72 -16.04
CA ASP A 280 -2.63 -4.27 -15.98
C ASP A 280 -1.86 -3.57 -17.11
N PRO A 281 -2.51 -3.07 -18.16
CA PRO A 281 -1.83 -2.43 -19.30
C PRO A 281 -1.24 -1.05 -18.95
N PHE A 282 -1.66 -0.44 -17.84
CA PHE A 282 -1.18 0.88 -17.41
C PHE A 282 0.12 0.79 -16.60
N LEU A 283 0.59 -0.41 -16.29
CA LEU A 283 1.92 -0.63 -15.73
C LEU A 283 2.99 -0.73 -16.83
N SER A 284 4.06 0.04 -16.71
CA SER A 284 5.29 -0.19 -17.46
C SER A 284 5.90 -1.56 -17.13
N ARG A 285 6.67 -2.12 -18.07
CA ARG A 285 7.32 -3.44 -17.93
C ARG A 285 8.09 -3.56 -16.63
N ARG A 286 8.84 -2.52 -16.28
CA ARG A 286 9.54 -2.27 -15.03
C ARG A 286 9.14 -0.87 -14.57
N HIS A 287 8.30 -0.76 -13.54
CA HIS A 287 7.56 0.47 -13.26
C HIS A 287 8.10 1.24 -12.05
N ALA A 288 8.21 0.58 -10.90
CA ALA A 288 8.66 1.20 -9.65
C ALA A 288 9.56 0.24 -8.87
N ALA A 289 10.40 0.79 -8.00
CA ALA A 289 11.21 0.02 -7.08
C ALA A 289 11.00 0.50 -5.64
N ILE A 290 10.87 -0.45 -4.73
CA ILE A 290 10.95 -0.22 -3.30
C ILE A 290 12.33 -0.67 -2.84
N ARG A 291 13.09 0.26 -2.26
CA ARG A 291 14.43 0.01 -1.72
C ARG A 291 14.45 0.20 -0.22
N ARG A 292 15.07 -0.74 0.48
CA ARG A 292 15.35 -0.65 1.91
C ARG A 292 16.80 -0.24 2.11
N ASN A 293 17.02 0.75 2.97
CA ASN A 293 18.36 1.03 3.47
C ASN A 293 18.74 -0.05 4.51
N PRO A 294 19.79 -0.86 4.29
CA PRO A 294 20.16 -1.92 5.23
C PRO A 294 20.62 -1.38 6.60
N ALA A 295 21.18 -0.17 6.65
CA ALA A 295 21.69 0.45 7.86
C ALA A 295 20.57 1.06 8.74
N THR A 296 19.65 1.83 8.14
CA THR A 296 18.55 2.50 8.88
C THR A 296 17.29 1.64 8.96
N GLY A 297 17.10 0.73 8.01
CA GLY A 297 15.90 -0.07 7.86
C GLY A 297 14.72 0.63 7.20
N GLU A 298 14.90 1.89 6.80
CA GLU A 298 13.90 2.70 6.13
C GLU A 298 13.65 2.21 4.70
N PHE A 299 12.41 2.36 4.24
CA PHE A 299 12.01 2.04 2.89
C PHE A 299 11.77 3.31 2.08
N THR A 300 12.11 3.24 0.80
CA THR A 300 11.91 4.32 -0.14
C THR A 300 11.32 3.77 -1.44
N LEU A 301 10.42 4.53 -2.07
CA LEU A 301 9.82 4.24 -3.36
C LEU A 301 10.42 5.15 -4.42
N SER A 302 10.83 4.58 -5.54
CA SER A 302 11.30 5.32 -6.71
C SER A 302 10.54 4.87 -7.95
N ASP A 303 10.10 5.84 -8.74
CA ASP A 303 9.62 5.60 -10.11
C ASP A 303 10.80 5.23 -11.01
N LEU A 304 10.63 4.24 -11.89
CA LEU A 304 11.68 3.75 -12.79
C LEU A 304 11.44 4.24 -14.22
N ASP A 305 11.11 5.53 -14.32
CA ASP A 305 10.78 6.22 -15.58
C ASP A 305 9.56 5.59 -16.25
N SER A 306 8.51 5.39 -15.44
CA SER A 306 7.27 4.78 -15.90
C SER A 306 6.46 5.74 -16.76
N SER A 307 5.73 5.19 -17.73
CA SER A 307 4.96 5.99 -18.69
C SER A 307 3.82 6.75 -18.00
N ASN A 308 3.11 6.08 -17.09
CA ASN A 308 1.96 6.66 -16.40
C ASN A 308 2.30 7.28 -15.04
N GLY A 309 3.51 7.04 -14.52
CA GLY A 309 3.96 7.56 -13.24
C GLY A 309 3.57 6.69 -12.04
N THR A 310 4.35 6.86 -10.97
CA THR A 310 4.08 6.30 -9.65
C THR A 310 3.46 7.35 -8.75
N TYR A 311 2.40 7.01 -8.03
CA TYR A 311 1.68 7.93 -7.14
C TYR A 311 1.60 7.41 -5.71
N VAL A 312 1.56 8.35 -4.76
CA VAL A 312 1.36 8.05 -3.33
C VAL A 312 0.18 8.90 -2.82
N ALA A 313 -0.70 8.28 -2.03
CA ALA A 313 -1.80 9.00 -1.40
C ALA A 313 -1.25 10.01 -0.37
N ILE A 314 -1.71 11.26 -0.43
CA ILE A 314 -1.30 12.28 0.53
C ILE A 314 -1.83 11.93 1.93
N ARG A 315 -0.99 12.15 2.95
CA ARG A 315 -1.34 11.93 4.36
C ARG A 315 -1.67 13.22 5.09
N GLU A 316 -1.02 14.28 4.66
CA GLU A 316 -1.02 15.62 5.22
C GLU A 316 -1.16 16.61 4.07
N ASP A 317 -1.37 17.88 4.40
CA ASP A 317 -1.43 18.96 3.43
C ASP A 317 -0.11 19.06 2.66
N VAL A 318 -0.19 19.24 1.34
CA VAL A 318 1.00 19.31 0.48
C VAL A 318 0.99 20.60 -0.32
N SER A 319 2.11 21.33 -0.29
CA SER A 319 2.37 22.44 -1.21
C SER A 319 2.56 21.91 -2.63
N LEU A 320 1.72 22.38 -3.54
CA LEU A 320 1.76 22.07 -4.96
C LEU A 320 2.85 22.87 -5.67
N LEU A 321 3.55 22.20 -6.57
CA LEU A 321 4.58 22.76 -7.43
C LEU A 321 4.11 22.80 -8.89
N ASP A 322 4.70 23.71 -9.68
CA ASP A 322 4.45 23.77 -11.13
C ASP A 322 4.76 22.41 -11.77
N ARG A 323 3.81 21.90 -12.58
CA ARG A 323 3.78 20.57 -13.21
C ARG A 323 3.53 19.38 -12.29
N ASP A 324 2.93 19.59 -11.12
CA ASP A 324 2.49 18.46 -10.28
C ASP A 324 1.32 17.73 -10.95
N PHE A 325 1.29 16.42 -10.74
CA PHE A 325 0.20 15.57 -11.20
C PHE A 325 -0.54 15.01 -10.00
N VAL A 326 -1.83 15.34 -9.91
CA VAL A 326 -2.72 14.96 -8.82
C VAL A 326 -3.86 14.12 -9.38
N ARG A 327 -4.12 12.95 -8.80
CA ARG A 327 -5.23 12.10 -9.17
C ARG A 327 -6.31 12.13 -8.09
N ILE A 328 -7.53 12.45 -8.51
CA ILE A 328 -8.74 12.52 -7.70
C ILE A 328 -9.82 11.74 -8.45
N GLY A 329 -10.27 10.63 -7.87
CA GLY A 329 -11.12 9.67 -8.58
C GLY A 329 -10.43 9.13 -9.83
N GLN A 330 -11.12 9.19 -10.97
CA GLN A 330 -10.63 8.82 -12.29
C GLN A 330 -9.87 9.94 -12.99
N HIS A 331 -9.98 11.18 -12.50
CA HIS A 331 -9.39 12.36 -13.13
C HIS A 331 -7.91 12.54 -12.74
N LEU A 332 -7.08 12.80 -13.76
CA LEU A 332 -5.70 13.22 -13.59
C LEU A 332 -5.61 14.74 -13.84
N PHE A 333 -5.16 15.49 -12.85
CA PHE A 333 -4.95 16.94 -12.96
C PHE A 333 -3.47 17.25 -13.02
N ARG A 334 -3.09 18.16 -13.92
CA ARG A 334 -1.79 18.82 -13.95
C ARG A 334 -1.93 20.22 -13.36
N VAL A 335 -1.08 20.54 -12.40
CA VAL A 335 -0.99 21.88 -11.79
C VAL A 335 -0.06 22.74 -12.62
N ASP A 336 -0.53 23.89 -13.09
CA ASP A 336 0.28 24.88 -13.81
C ASP A 336 0.32 26.18 -13.04
N LEU A 337 1.51 26.53 -12.59
CA LEU A 337 1.77 27.76 -11.83
C LEU A 337 2.66 28.69 -12.66
N PRO A 338 2.48 30.01 -12.58
CA PRO A 338 3.41 30.95 -13.18
C PRO A 338 4.79 30.81 -12.53
N ARG A 339 5.83 30.99 -13.35
CA ARG A 339 7.24 30.90 -12.93
C ARG A 339 7.70 32.12 -12.15
#